data_AF-A0A9P3H1Q0-F1
#
_entry.id   AF-A0A9P3H1Q0-F1
#
_cell.length_a   1.000
_cell.length_b   1.000
_cell.length_c   1.000
_cell.angle_alpha   90.00
_cell.angle_beta   90.00
_cell.angle_gamma   90.00
#
_symmetry.space_group_name_H-M   'P 1'
#
loop_
_entity.id
_entity.type
_entity.pdbx_description
1 polymer ?
#
loop_
_entity_poly.entity_id
_entity_poly.type
_entity_poly.pdbx_seq_one_letter_code
_entity_poly.pdbx_strand_id
1 'polypeptide(L)'
;MPLAGHSEILPLHGRPIASIQAHVRTVARRITPARAIIAFFAILSLYILAHSTSSSNNPSVAGHGSSPRQDGRVKDISAKDKKARLERQRMLLEWDSRSNYRTDLAESEPSRVSAFSPALFSSESHPSSSKYIPVTAVVLSWKRREGAKAVVAHLRKYPFIKEILIWNNNPEVVLAAKDFADRRRPLDGSKDEGASGQNFEETSVVVFNSVANLHDFSKYTTCSLAKYDHCYIQDDDWINLSLDSMYSLFMDQPNSLVTSTIPAMYAQQRSWMFHNAQIGLHTGFSWLGAGSFMPKQTVFRFLQQLGGSNLWKERVQLSDLFFSLWRNQYPIVLSHALAPLDQSSSWSGRIDQWSVVYEHMTDAMVRITTVLSGLGIVQGSPHRVGAKADFVAEEEKPLFKDRHSRSSCANDKCLFQSNIDMFPSPDQVKWPAEAHNRDIHAHEARFKALQYPSAEFVAMHTYHYAVDQDLLTCWNSFKTLKKGSFFGLQFVLPLLDLGEHAQLIEIWSTTATTLQTLESHMVIKASVDGISWAK
;
A
#
# COMPACT_ATOMS: atom_id res chain seq x y z
N MET A 1 -8.52 -77.56 4.39
CA MET A 1 -7.71 -78.36 5.33
C MET A 1 -6.24 -78.14 5.03
N PRO A 2 -5.40 -78.02 6.06
CA PRO A 2 -4.88 -76.71 6.42
C PRO A 2 -3.40 -76.75 6.84
N LEU A 3 -2.87 -75.59 7.22
CA LEU A 3 -2.32 -75.24 8.54
C LEU A 3 -1.61 -73.88 8.37
N ALA A 4 -1.52 -72.94 9.30
CA ALA A 4 -2.17 -72.56 10.55
C ALA A 4 -1.20 -71.55 11.18
N GLY A 5 -1.70 -70.53 11.87
CA GLY A 5 -0.84 -69.58 12.59
C GLY A 5 -1.62 -68.41 13.17
N HIS A 6 -2.40 -68.72 14.21
CA HIS A 6 -3.26 -67.82 14.99
C HIS A 6 -2.48 -66.83 15.87
N SER A 7 -3.11 -65.68 16.14
CA SER A 7 -3.37 -65.23 17.51
C SER A 7 -4.57 -64.26 17.54
N GLU A 8 -5.62 -64.69 18.23
CA GLU A 8 -6.87 -63.98 18.54
C GLU A 8 -6.70 -62.98 19.69
N ILE A 9 -7.49 -61.88 19.71
CA ILE A 9 -8.29 -61.42 20.87
C ILE A 9 -9.54 -60.67 20.34
N LEU A 10 -10.74 -61.10 20.77
CA LEU A 10 -12.07 -60.44 20.66
C LEU A 10 -12.55 -60.08 22.10
N PRO A 11 -13.76 -59.51 22.34
CA PRO A 11 -14.28 -58.21 21.91
C PRO A 11 -14.88 -57.41 23.11
N LEU A 12 -15.18 -56.11 22.93
CA LEU A 12 -16.14 -55.41 23.80
C LEU A 12 -17.08 -54.51 22.98
N HIS A 13 -18.37 -54.77 23.14
CA HIS A 13 -19.50 -54.05 22.56
C HIS A 13 -19.70 -52.65 23.17
N GLY A 14 -20.04 -51.68 22.31
CA GLY A 14 -21.22 -50.81 22.49
C GLY A 14 -21.05 -49.40 23.08
N ARG A 15 -21.24 -48.37 22.23
CA ARG A 15 -22.27 -47.29 22.35
C ARG A 15 -22.10 -46.21 21.24
N PRO A 16 -23.15 -45.45 20.86
CA PRO A 16 -23.19 -44.70 19.60
C PRO A 16 -22.58 -43.29 19.69
N ILE A 17 -22.00 -42.86 18.56
CA ILE A 17 -21.31 -41.57 18.30
C ILE A 17 -22.30 -40.37 18.18
N ALA A 18 -23.41 -40.38 18.93
CA ALA A 18 -24.37 -39.27 18.92
C ALA A 18 -24.07 -38.18 19.98
N SER A 19 -23.25 -38.47 20.99
CA SER A 19 -23.01 -37.55 22.13
C SER A 19 -21.95 -36.46 21.86
N ILE A 20 -20.96 -36.73 21.00
CA ILE A 20 -19.83 -35.81 20.76
C ILE A 20 -20.25 -34.61 19.91
N GLN A 21 -21.15 -34.79 18.93
CA GLN A 21 -21.65 -33.68 18.10
C GLN A 21 -22.53 -32.69 18.90
N ALA A 22 -23.23 -33.15 19.94
CA ALA A 22 -24.01 -32.29 20.82
C ALA A 22 -23.12 -31.47 21.77
N HIS A 23 -22.00 -32.04 22.24
CA HIS A 23 -21.05 -31.33 23.11
C HIS A 23 -20.27 -30.26 22.34
N VAL A 24 -19.84 -30.55 21.11
CA VAL A 24 -19.12 -29.59 20.25
C VAL A 24 -20.03 -28.41 19.85
N ARG A 25 -21.32 -28.64 19.58
CA ARG A 25 -22.29 -27.55 19.30
C ARG A 25 -22.61 -26.67 20.51
N THR A 26 -22.51 -27.21 21.72
CA THR A 26 -22.80 -26.46 22.95
C THR A 26 -21.61 -25.59 23.38
N VAL A 27 -20.38 -26.05 23.12
CA VAL A 27 -19.15 -25.26 23.34
C VAL A 27 -19.02 -24.13 22.31
N ALA A 28 -19.36 -24.38 21.05
CA ALA A 28 -19.29 -23.37 19.98
C ALA A 28 -20.23 -22.15 20.18
N ARG A 29 -21.30 -22.29 20.98
CA ARG A 29 -22.25 -21.19 21.29
C ARG A 29 -21.83 -20.29 22.45
N ARG A 30 -20.73 -20.60 23.17
CA ARG A 30 -20.30 -19.85 24.37
C ARG A 30 -18.94 -19.15 24.22
N ILE A 31 -18.31 -19.25 23.05
CA ILE A 31 -16.99 -18.64 22.80
C ILE A 31 -17.21 -17.33 22.04
N THR A 32 -16.92 -16.21 22.68
CA THR A 32 -16.88 -14.91 22.01
C THR A 32 -15.76 -14.89 20.96
N PRO A 33 -15.87 -14.09 19.87
CA PRO A 33 -14.86 -14.04 18.81
C PRO A 33 -13.44 -13.83 19.33
N ALA A 34 -13.27 -13.00 20.36
CA ALA A 34 -11.99 -12.77 21.03
C ALA A 34 -11.38 -14.04 21.66
N ARG A 35 -12.20 -14.93 22.24
CA ARG A 35 -11.73 -16.20 22.84
C ARG A 35 -11.44 -17.26 21.79
N ALA A 36 -12.14 -17.24 20.65
CA ALA A 36 -11.83 -18.12 19.51
C ALA A 36 -10.47 -17.75 18.89
N ILE A 37 -10.16 -16.45 18.81
CA ILE A 37 -8.87 -15.94 18.33
C ILE A 37 -7.73 -16.35 19.28
N ILE A 38 -7.90 -16.22 20.59
CA ILE A 38 -6.89 -16.65 21.58
C ILE A 38 -6.66 -18.17 21.51
N ALA A 39 -7.72 -18.96 21.36
CA ALA A 39 -7.61 -20.41 21.20
C ALA A 39 -6.88 -20.80 19.90
N PHE A 40 -7.15 -20.09 18.80
CA PHE A 40 -6.44 -20.29 17.53
C PHE A 40 -4.94 -19.98 17.65
N PHE A 41 -4.57 -18.87 18.30
CA PHE A 41 -3.16 -18.52 18.53
C PHE A 41 -2.46 -19.49 19.49
N ALA A 42 -3.15 -20.02 20.50
CA ALA A 42 -2.59 -21.03 21.41
C ALA A 42 -2.31 -22.35 20.67
N ILE A 43 -3.22 -22.77 19.78
CA ILE A 43 -3.06 -23.97 18.95
C ILE A 43 -1.92 -23.79 17.95
N LEU A 44 -1.84 -22.63 17.28
CA LEU A 44 -0.77 -22.32 16.35
C LEU A 44 0.61 -22.27 17.04
N SER A 45 0.67 -21.72 18.26
CA SER A 45 1.91 -21.69 19.06
C SER A 45 2.38 -23.09 19.49
N LEU A 46 1.43 -23.95 19.91
CA LEU A 46 1.73 -25.35 20.25
C LEU A 46 2.16 -26.17 19.02
N TYR A 47 1.58 -25.89 17.85
CA TYR A 47 1.96 -26.52 16.58
C TYR A 47 3.38 -26.13 16.15
N ILE A 48 3.77 -24.86 16.34
CA ILE A 48 5.12 -24.36 16.06
C ILE A 48 6.15 -24.99 17.01
N LEU A 49 5.83 -25.09 18.31
CA LEU A 49 6.69 -25.75 19.31
C LEU A 49 6.85 -27.25 19.07
N ALA A 50 5.81 -27.93 18.57
CA ALA A 50 5.85 -29.36 18.26
C ALA A 50 6.62 -29.70 16.99
N HIS A 51 7.00 -28.72 16.15
CA HIS A 51 7.73 -28.93 14.90
C HIS A 51 9.14 -28.31 14.90
N SER A 52 9.56 -27.64 15.98
CA SER A 52 10.94 -27.15 16.12
C SER A 52 11.92 -28.21 16.67
N THR A 53 11.46 -29.41 17.01
CA THR A 53 12.28 -30.52 17.51
C THR A 53 12.54 -31.58 16.44
N SER A 54 13.09 -31.17 15.29
CA SER A 54 13.55 -32.10 14.26
C SER A 54 14.56 -31.43 13.33
N SER A 55 15.84 -31.39 13.74
CA SER A 55 17.00 -31.45 12.83
C SER A 55 18.31 -31.20 13.60
N SER A 56 18.91 -32.26 14.13
CA SER A 56 20.35 -32.30 14.37
C SER A 56 20.87 -33.68 14.02
N ASN A 57 21.31 -33.86 12.77
CA ASN A 57 22.18 -34.97 12.38
C ASN A 57 23.17 -34.44 11.33
N ASN A 58 24.33 -34.01 11.82
CA ASN A 58 25.52 -33.79 11.01
C ASN A 58 26.21 -35.15 10.81
N PRO A 59 26.57 -35.55 9.58
CA PRO A 59 27.67 -36.47 9.37
C PRO A 59 28.95 -35.69 9.12
N SER A 60 29.97 -36.05 9.88
CA SER A 60 31.37 -35.74 9.66
C SER A 60 31.83 -36.26 8.30
N VAL A 61 32.47 -35.40 7.50
CA VAL A 61 33.18 -35.82 6.28
C VAL A 61 34.66 -35.52 6.44
N ALA A 62 35.44 -36.60 6.42
CA ALA A 62 36.88 -36.64 6.45
C ALA A 62 37.49 -36.03 5.18
N GLY A 63 38.65 -35.40 5.35
CA GLY A 63 39.39 -34.77 4.28
C GLY A 63 40.08 -35.78 3.35
N HIS A 64 40.03 -35.48 2.05
CA HIS A 64 41.04 -35.91 1.10
C HIS A 64 41.33 -34.77 0.13
N GLY A 65 42.61 -34.40 0.09
CA GLY A 65 43.14 -33.39 -0.83
C GLY A 65 43.13 -33.90 -2.26
N SER A 66 42.77 -33.02 -3.19
CA SER A 66 43.15 -33.14 -4.58
C SER A 66 43.33 -31.75 -5.20
N SER A 67 44.41 -31.64 -5.98
CA SER A 67 44.99 -30.45 -6.60
C SER A 67 44.07 -29.78 -7.64
N PRO A 68 44.16 -28.45 -7.88
CA PRO A 68 43.27 -27.77 -8.81
C PRO A 68 43.74 -27.98 -10.27
N ARG A 69 42.92 -28.66 -11.08
CA ARG A 69 42.95 -28.48 -12.55
C ARG A 69 42.09 -27.28 -12.90
N GLN A 70 42.75 -26.21 -13.34
CA GLN A 70 42.12 -25.12 -14.08
C GLN A 70 41.57 -25.67 -15.40
N ASP A 71 40.25 -25.71 -15.53
CA ASP A 71 39.60 -25.84 -16.83
C ASP A 71 38.80 -24.57 -17.10
N GLY A 72 39.45 -23.64 -17.79
CA GLY A 72 38.91 -22.35 -18.18
C GLY A 72 37.96 -22.50 -19.36
N ARG A 73 36.69 -22.80 -19.08
CA ARG A 73 35.59 -22.55 -20.02
C ARG A 73 34.69 -21.46 -19.46
N VAL A 74 35.04 -20.23 -19.79
CA VAL A 74 34.13 -19.08 -19.65
C VAL A 74 32.92 -19.38 -20.54
N LYS A 75 31.77 -19.67 -19.92
CA LYS A 75 30.51 -19.78 -20.66
C LYS A 75 30.22 -18.41 -21.27
N ASP A 76 30.22 -18.34 -22.60
CA ASP A 76 29.82 -17.14 -23.32
C ASP A 76 28.41 -16.74 -22.89
N ILE A 77 28.34 -15.61 -22.18
CA ILE A 77 27.08 -14.97 -21.80
C ILE A 77 26.36 -14.62 -23.10
N SER A 78 25.15 -15.16 -23.29
CA SER A 78 24.42 -14.98 -24.55
C SER A 78 24.18 -13.49 -24.82
N ALA A 79 24.09 -13.10 -26.09
CA ALA A 79 23.79 -11.72 -26.47
C ALA A 79 22.49 -11.21 -25.83
N LYS A 80 21.53 -12.10 -25.56
CA LYS A 80 20.29 -11.80 -24.84
C LYS A 80 20.53 -11.45 -23.38
N ASP A 81 21.41 -12.18 -22.70
CA ASP A 81 21.76 -11.93 -21.30
C ASP A 81 22.60 -10.65 -21.15
N LYS A 82 23.49 -10.37 -22.12
CA LYS A 82 24.20 -9.08 -22.18
C LYS A 82 23.25 -7.90 -22.37
N LYS A 83 22.25 -8.01 -23.25
CA LYS A 83 21.24 -6.96 -23.47
C LYS A 83 20.38 -6.74 -22.22
N ALA A 84 19.88 -7.81 -21.61
CA ALA A 84 19.10 -7.73 -20.37
C ALA A 84 19.92 -7.13 -19.22
N ARG A 85 21.22 -7.45 -19.12
CA ARG A 85 22.12 -6.87 -18.11
C ARG A 85 22.40 -5.39 -18.34
N LEU A 86 22.57 -4.96 -19.59
CA LEU A 86 22.73 -3.55 -19.97
C LEU A 86 21.45 -2.75 -19.69
N GLU A 87 20.29 -3.30 -20.02
CA GLU A 87 18.98 -2.68 -19.77
C GLU A 87 18.70 -2.58 -18.27
N ARG A 88 19.09 -3.61 -17.50
CA ARG A 88 19.07 -3.59 -16.02
C ARG A 88 20.00 -2.53 -15.44
N GLN A 89 21.23 -2.42 -15.94
CA GLN A 89 22.18 -1.37 -15.50
C GLN A 89 21.67 0.02 -15.84
N ARG A 90 21.06 0.21 -17.01
CA ARG A 90 20.42 1.47 -17.39
C ARG A 90 19.24 1.81 -16.48
N MET A 91 18.36 0.85 -16.16
CA MET A 91 17.26 1.07 -15.23
C MET A 91 17.74 1.40 -13.81
N LEU A 92 18.85 0.79 -13.35
CA LEU A 92 19.44 1.09 -12.05
C LEU A 92 20.10 2.49 -12.01
N LEU A 93 20.81 2.87 -13.08
CA LEU A 93 21.35 4.22 -13.23
C LEU A 93 20.24 5.27 -13.35
N GLU A 94 19.18 4.98 -14.11
CA GLU A 94 17.97 5.81 -14.17
C GLU A 94 17.24 5.84 -12.83
N TRP A 95 17.36 4.83 -11.97
CA TRP A 95 16.73 4.82 -10.64
C TRP A 95 17.50 5.67 -9.63
N ASP A 96 18.84 5.63 -9.68
CA ASP A 96 19.70 6.42 -8.78
C ASP A 96 19.83 7.89 -9.24
N SER A 97 19.72 8.18 -10.54
CA SER A 97 19.77 9.55 -11.09
C SER A 97 18.45 10.34 -10.92
N ARG A 98 17.45 9.77 -10.24
CA ARG A 98 16.11 10.35 -10.00
C ARG A 98 16.07 11.28 -8.78
N SER A 99 17.08 12.12 -8.61
CA SER A 99 17.14 13.15 -7.56
C SER A 99 15.92 14.07 -7.51
N ASN A 100 15.23 14.25 -8.63
CA ASN A 100 14.09 15.18 -8.78
C ASN A 100 12.79 14.71 -8.10
N TYR A 101 12.78 13.53 -7.47
CA TYR A 101 11.61 12.99 -6.76
C TYR A 101 11.81 12.89 -5.25
N ARG A 102 12.93 13.44 -4.77
CA ARG A 102 13.26 13.52 -3.35
C ARG A 102 13.08 14.95 -2.87
N THR A 103 12.39 15.12 -1.76
CA THR A 103 12.35 16.41 -1.06
C THR A 103 13.38 16.38 0.06
N ASP A 104 14.07 17.51 0.29
CA ASP A 104 14.96 17.64 1.44
C ASP A 104 14.13 17.65 2.73
N LEU A 105 14.35 16.62 3.55
CA LEU A 105 13.74 16.45 4.87
C LEU A 105 14.11 17.58 5.82
N ALA A 106 15.36 18.03 5.79
CA ALA A 106 15.88 19.01 6.74
C ALA A 106 15.22 20.38 6.55
N GLU A 107 14.89 20.72 5.31
CA GLU A 107 14.26 21.99 4.96
C GLU A 107 12.74 21.96 5.23
N SER A 108 12.09 20.83 4.96
CA SER A 108 10.64 20.78 4.86
C SER A 108 9.92 20.16 6.06
N GLU A 109 10.45 19.11 6.69
CA GLU A 109 9.75 18.33 7.73
C GLU A 109 9.45 19.13 9.01
N PRO A 110 10.38 19.92 9.58
CA PRO A 110 10.15 20.61 10.85
C PRO A 110 9.00 21.62 10.79
N SER A 111 8.77 22.21 9.61
CA SER A 111 7.71 23.19 9.36
C SER A 111 6.34 22.58 9.06
N ARG A 112 6.27 21.26 8.81
CA ARG A 112 4.99 20.60 8.50
C ARG A 112 4.11 20.54 9.74
N VAL A 113 2.96 21.18 9.65
CA VAL A 113 1.86 21.08 10.60
C VAL A 113 0.59 20.78 9.79
N SER A 114 -0.24 19.87 10.29
CA SER A 114 -1.50 19.54 9.65
C SER A 114 -2.40 20.77 9.51
N ALA A 115 -3.07 20.89 8.37
CA ALA A 115 -4.12 21.88 8.16
C ALA A 115 -5.34 21.56 9.03
N PHE A 116 -5.61 20.27 9.28
CA PHE A 116 -6.73 19.87 10.10
C PHE A 116 -6.47 20.19 11.57
N SER A 117 -7.39 20.90 12.21
CA SER A 117 -7.27 21.20 13.64
C SER A 117 -7.71 20.00 14.48
N PRO A 118 -7.14 19.78 15.68
CA PRO A 118 -7.57 18.67 16.53
C PRO A 118 -9.02 18.75 16.99
N ALA A 119 -9.61 19.95 17.03
CA ALA A 119 -11.01 20.17 17.39
C ALA A 119 -11.99 19.47 16.43
N LEU A 120 -11.59 19.24 15.17
CA LEU A 120 -12.40 18.51 14.17
C LEU A 120 -12.59 17.02 14.52
N PHE A 121 -11.82 16.50 15.47
CA PHE A 121 -11.79 15.10 15.85
C PHE A 121 -12.11 14.86 17.34
N SER A 122 -12.69 15.84 18.03
CA SER A 122 -13.09 15.68 19.44
C SER A 122 -14.39 14.87 19.56
N SER A 123 -14.57 14.16 20.67
CA SER A 123 -15.79 13.38 20.95
C SER A 123 -17.06 14.22 21.09
N GLU A 124 -16.90 15.54 21.30
CA GLU A 124 -17.99 16.52 21.34
C GLU A 124 -18.53 16.86 19.96
N SER A 125 -17.74 16.64 18.89
CA SER A 125 -18.28 16.59 17.54
C SER A 125 -19.14 15.32 17.42
N HIS A 126 -20.46 15.49 17.29
CA HIS A 126 -21.40 14.36 17.33
C HIS A 126 -20.98 13.24 16.37
N PRO A 127 -20.84 11.97 16.83
CA PRO A 127 -20.27 10.87 16.03
C PRO A 127 -21.05 10.51 14.76
N SER A 128 -22.30 10.93 14.65
CA SER A 128 -23.15 10.77 13.46
C SER A 128 -23.09 11.97 12.50
N SER A 129 -22.29 12.99 12.78
CA SER A 129 -22.23 14.26 12.03
C SER A 129 -20.82 14.73 11.65
N SER A 130 -19.75 14.22 12.28
CA SER A 130 -18.39 14.61 11.90
C SER A 130 -18.02 13.95 10.57
N LYS A 131 -17.79 14.78 9.54
CA LYS A 131 -17.27 14.36 8.21
C LYS A 131 -15.86 13.76 8.32
N TYR A 132 -15.17 14.01 9.43
CA TYR A 132 -13.77 13.68 9.63
C TYR A 132 -13.60 12.26 10.22
N ILE A 133 -12.73 11.48 9.57
CA ILE A 133 -12.55 10.05 9.88
C ILE A 133 -11.25 9.87 10.68
N PRO A 134 -11.32 9.47 11.96
CA PRO A 134 -10.14 9.11 12.72
C PRO A 134 -9.54 7.79 12.21
N VAL A 135 -8.21 7.68 12.24
CA VAL A 135 -7.49 6.52 11.73
C VAL A 135 -6.47 5.96 12.72
N THR A 136 -6.18 4.67 12.56
CA THR A 136 -5.03 4.01 13.19
C THR A 136 -3.87 3.99 12.19
N ALA A 137 -2.72 4.56 12.54
CA ALA A 137 -1.50 4.33 11.78
C ALA A 137 -0.87 2.98 12.15
N VAL A 138 -0.37 2.27 11.14
CA VAL A 138 0.41 1.04 11.26
C VAL A 138 1.79 1.32 10.70
N VAL A 139 2.80 1.30 11.58
CA VAL A 139 4.19 1.54 11.21
C VAL A 139 4.93 0.21 11.21
N LEU A 140 5.47 -0.17 10.04
CA LEU A 140 6.34 -1.33 9.93
C LEU A 140 7.78 -0.91 10.21
N SER A 141 8.34 -1.40 11.31
CA SER A 141 9.74 -1.15 11.67
C SER A 141 10.58 -2.41 11.48
N TRP A 142 11.77 -2.26 10.92
CA TRP A 142 12.80 -3.28 10.92
C TRP A 142 14.13 -2.67 11.41
N LYS A 143 15.25 -2.91 10.71
CA LYS A 143 16.60 -2.53 11.11
C LYS A 143 16.84 -1.02 11.27
N ARG A 144 15.84 -0.17 10.99
CA ARG A 144 15.96 1.29 10.94
C ARG A 144 15.17 1.95 12.06
N ARG A 145 15.61 1.72 13.30
CA ARG A 145 14.95 2.26 14.50
C ARG A 145 14.75 3.78 14.45
N GLU A 146 15.76 4.53 13.99
CA GLU A 146 15.65 5.99 13.88
C GLU A 146 14.67 6.42 12.78
N GLY A 147 14.56 5.64 11.69
CA GLY A 147 13.55 5.87 10.68
C GLY A 147 12.13 5.70 11.23
N ALA A 148 11.89 4.62 11.98
CA ALA A 148 10.61 4.40 12.65
C ALA A 148 10.26 5.53 13.64
N LYS A 149 11.24 6.03 14.40
CA LYS A 149 11.04 7.20 15.28
C LYS A 149 10.66 8.44 14.50
N ALA A 150 11.36 8.75 13.41
CA ALA A 150 11.06 9.89 12.56
C ALA A 150 9.64 9.80 11.97
N VAL A 151 9.23 8.62 11.51
CA VAL A 151 7.86 8.37 11.04
C VAL A 151 6.85 8.63 12.13
N VAL A 152 7.03 8.09 13.34
CA VAL A 152 6.08 8.29 14.45
C VAL A 152 6.02 9.76 14.89
N ALA A 153 7.17 10.44 14.98
CA ALA A 153 7.25 11.86 15.27
C ALA A 153 6.46 12.70 14.25
N HIS A 154 6.62 12.38 12.96
CA HIS A 154 5.92 13.03 11.87
C HIS A 154 4.40 12.80 11.95
N LEU A 155 3.96 11.54 12.11
CA LEU A 155 2.53 11.19 12.14
C LEU A 155 1.77 11.83 13.30
N ARG A 156 2.43 12.06 14.44
CA ARG A 156 1.84 12.74 15.61
C ARG A 156 1.45 14.20 15.35
N LYS A 157 1.94 14.81 14.26
CA LYS A 157 1.58 16.17 13.85
C LYS A 157 0.19 16.25 13.20
N TYR A 158 -0.44 15.11 12.93
CA TYR A 158 -1.69 15.02 12.17
C TYR A 158 -2.86 14.54 13.04
N PRO A 159 -3.86 15.39 13.32
CA PRO A 159 -4.87 15.07 14.33
C PRO A 159 -5.85 13.95 13.97
N PHE A 160 -5.93 13.55 12.70
CA PHE A 160 -6.68 12.37 12.27
C PHE A 160 -6.00 11.05 12.68
N ILE A 161 -4.69 11.05 12.95
CA ILE A 161 -3.98 9.88 13.49
C ILE A 161 -4.20 9.81 15.01
N LYS A 162 -5.12 8.94 15.43
CA LYS A 162 -5.51 8.80 16.86
C LYS A 162 -4.83 7.64 17.57
N GLU A 163 -4.34 6.66 16.81
CA GLU A 163 -3.62 5.50 17.32
C GLU A 163 -2.45 5.19 16.38
N ILE A 164 -1.32 4.77 16.94
CA ILE A 164 -0.16 4.29 16.19
C ILE A 164 0.22 2.91 16.72
N LEU A 165 0.11 1.91 15.85
CA LEU A 165 0.53 0.54 16.10
C LEU A 165 1.85 0.29 15.37
N ILE A 166 2.90 0.00 16.13
CA ILE A 166 4.24 -0.22 15.58
C ILE A 166 4.52 -1.72 15.60
N TRP A 167 4.74 -2.32 14.44
CA TRP A 167 5.17 -3.70 14.33
C TRP A 167 6.67 -3.76 14.13
N ASN A 168 7.40 -4.25 15.13
CA ASN A 168 8.83 -4.48 15.05
C ASN A 168 9.12 -5.87 14.47
N ASN A 169 9.56 -5.89 13.21
CA ASN A 169 9.97 -7.08 12.47
C ASN A 169 11.41 -7.54 12.77
N ASN A 170 12.13 -6.87 13.66
CA ASN A 170 13.47 -7.27 14.05
C ASN A 170 13.45 -8.11 15.34
N PRO A 171 13.63 -9.45 15.27
CA PRO A 171 13.65 -10.30 16.46
C PRO A 171 14.89 -10.09 17.36
N GLU A 172 15.93 -9.44 16.84
CA GLU A 172 17.18 -9.20 17.57
C GLU A 172 17.10 -7.97 18.49
N VAL A 173 16.07 -7.13 18.31
CA VAL A 173 15.93 -5.87 19.04
C VAL A 173 14.52 -5.80 19.63
N VAL A 174 14.42 -5.39 20.89
CA VAL A 174 13.13 -5.09 21.53
C VAL A 174 12.93 -3.58 21.54
N LEU A 175 11.80 -3.13 20.97
CA LEU A 175 11.35 -1.75 21.01
C LEU A 175 10.31 -1.58 22.13
N ALA A 176 10.36 -0.45 22.83
CA ALA A 176 9.39 -0.07 23.84
C ALA A 176 8.63 1.18 23.40
N ALA A 177 7.36 1.33 23.82
CA ALA A 177 6.56 2.52 23.48
C ALA A 177 7.24 3.83 23.90
N LYS A 178 7.96 3.83 25.03
CA LYS A 178 8.77 4.97 25.51
C LYS A 178 9.88 5.41 24.54
N ASP A 179 10.32 4.53 23.64
CA ASP A 179 11.32 4.87 22.62
C ASP A 179 10.78 5.83 21.55
N PHE A 180 9.45 5.93 21.47
CA PHE A 180 8.68 6.79 20.58
C PHE A 180 7.95 7.90 21.34
N ALA A 181 8.19 8.02 22.65
CA ALA A 181 7.71 9.14 23.42
C ALA A 181 8.55 10.35 23.04
N ASP A 182 8.12 11.05 22.00
CA ASP A 182 8.78 12.28 21.61
C ASP A 182 8.67 13.31 22.74
N ARG A 183 9.83 13.85 23.13
CA ARG A 183 9.88 15.08 23.92
C ARG A 183 9.31 16.15 23.00
N ARG A 184 8.04 16.54 23.15
CA ARG A 184 7.54 17.76 22.50
C ARG A 184 8.63 18.83 22.70
N ARG A 185 9.35 19.22 21.64
CA ARG A 185 9.95 20.54 21.66
C ARG A 185 8.73 21.45 21.72
N PRO A 186 8.60 22.31 22.73
CA PRO A 186 7.61 23.37 22.69
C PRO A 186 7.78 24.04 21.33
N LEU A 187 6.75 23.98 20.50
CA LEU A 187 6.66 24.83 19.33
C LEU A 187 6.62 26.25 19.92
N ASP A 188 7.74 26.94 19.73
CA ASP A 188 8.08 28.26 20.21
C ASP A 188 8.25 28.45 21.73
N GLY A 189 9.29 29.21 22.08
CA GLY A 189 9.55 29.70 23.43
C GLY A 189 8.53 30.73 23.93
N SER A 190 7.28 30.67 23.46
CA SER A 190 6.18 31.43 24.04
C SER A 190 5.84 30.80 25.39
N LYS A 191 6.32 31.46 26.44
CA LYS A 191 5.76 31.35 27.80
C LYS A 191 4.33 31.92 27.82
N ASP A 192 3.44 31.41 27.00
CA ASP A 192 2.02 31.69 27.14
C ASP A 192 1.46 30.77 28.21
N GLU A 193 1.66 31.20 29.47
CA GLU A 193 1.02 30.66 30.68
C GLU A 193 -0.51 30.93 30.72
N GLY A 194 -1.14 31.25 29.57
CA GLY A 194 -2.53 31.71 29.50
C GLY A 194 -3.48 30.87 28.64
N ALA A 195 -3.00 29.91 27.84
CA ALA A 195 -3.87 29.05 27.05
C ALA A 195 -4.38 27.87 27.90
N SER A 196 -5.51 28.11 28.55
CA SER A 196 -6.31 27.11 29.27
C SER A 196 -6.52 25.82 28.45
N GLY A 197 -5.89 24.74 28.90
CA GLY A 197 -6.60 23.50 29.24
C GLY A 197 -7.39 22.77 28.15
N GLN A 198 -7.01 22.81 26.87
CA GLN A 198 -7.48 21.77 25.96
C GLN A 198 -6.68 20.49 26.20
N ASN A 199 -7.27 19.58 26.99
CA ASN A 199 -6.87 18.18 27.09
C ASN A 199 -7.01 17.52 25.71
N PHE A 200 -6.03 17.73 24.83
CA PHE A 200 -5.97 16.97 23.59
C PHE A 200 -5.68 15.51 23.94
N GLU A 201 -6.57 14.61 23.50
CA GLU A 201 -6.36 13.17 23.64
C GLU A 201 -5.05 12.80 22.93
N GLU A 202 -4.06 12.39 23.72
CA GLU A 202 -2.74 12.04 23.22
C GLU A 202 -2.84 10.82 22.29
N THR A 203 -2.20 10.89 21.11
CA THR A 203 -2.14 9.77 20.17
C THR A 203 -1.54 8.54 20.85
N SER A 204 -2.33 7.47 20.98
CA SER A 204 -1.87 6.25 21.63
C SER A 204 -0.79 5.56 20.79
N VAL A 205 0.27 5.06 21.44
CA VAL A 205 1.34 4.29 20.76
C VAL A 205 1.47 2.92 21.39
N VAL A 206 1.34 1.88 20.57
CA VAL A 206 1.48 0.48 20.97
C VAL A 206 2.55 -0.18 20.12
N VAL A 207 3.44 -0.94 20.76
CA VAL A 207 4.55 -1.63 20.08
C VAL A 207 4.36 -3.13 20.19
N PHE A 208 4.40 -3.82 19.06
CA PHE A 208 4.41 -5.28 18.95
C PHE A 208 5.81 -5.75 18.54
N ASN A 209 6.47 -6.50 19.42
CA ASN A 209 7.77 -7.10 19.13
C ASN A 209 7.58 -8.52 18.61
N SER A 210 7.98 -8.75 17.36
CA SER A 210 7.85 -10.07 16.73
C SER A 210 9.06 -10.95 17.04
N VAL A 211 8.81 -12.24 17.24
CA VAL A 211 9.87 -13.26 17.41
C VAL A 211 10.51 -13.69 16.09
N ALA A 212 9.97 -13.21 14.96
CA ALA A 212 10.47 -13.46 13.61
C ALA A 212 10.11 -12.31 12.67
N ASN A 213 10.83 -12.19 11.55
CA ASN A 213 10.48 -11.22 10.51
C ASN A 213 9.25 -11.72 9.74
N LEU A 214 8.11 -11.05 9.92
CA LEU A 214 6.87 -11.34 9.19
C LEU A 214 6.75 -10.54 7.88
N HIS A 215 7.74 -9.71 7.55
CA HIS A 215 7.78 -8.89 6.34
C HIS A 215 6.50 -8.04 6.19
N ASP A 216 5.85 -8.09 5.03
CA ASP A 216 4.67 -7.27 4.74
C ASP A 216 3.41 -7.82 5.38
N PHE A 217 3.37 -9.12 5.70
CA PHE A 217 2.20 -9.74 6.31
C PHE A 217 1.77 -9.04 7.60
N SER A 218 2.74 -8.56 8.39
CA SER A 218 2.46 -7.89 9.65
C SER A 218 1.66 -6.60 9.49
N LYS A 219 1.79 -5.88 8.37
CA LYS A 219 0.99 -4.68 8.07
C LYS A 219 -0.50 -4.97 8.21
N TYR A 220 -0.94 -6.09 7.63
CA TYR A 220 -2.33 -6.52 7.59
C TYR A 220 -2.81 -7.08 8.92
N THR A 221 -1.99 -7.90 9.59
CA THR A 221 -2.37 -8.41 10.92
C THR A 221 -2.47 -7.27 11.92
N THR A 222 -1.57 -6.29 11.88
CA THR A 222 -1.60 -5.13 12.78
C THR A 222 -2.79 -4.22 12.49
N CYS A 223 -3.11 -3.93 11.23
CA CYS A 223 -4.33 -3.19 10.90
C CYS A 223 -5.60 -3.92 11.37
N SER A 224 -5.62 -5.26 11.36
CA SER A 224 -6.77 -6.02 11.90
C SER A 224 -6.98 -5.82 13.42
N LEU A 225 -5.95 -5.39 14.14
CA LEU A 225 -5.98 -5.06 15.58
C LEU A 225 -6.32 -3.59 15.87
N ALA A 226 -6.41 -2.74 14.84
CA ALA A 226 -6.68 -1.31 14.96
C ALA A 226 -7.96 -1.00 15.76
N LYS A 227 -7.93 0.05 16.58
CA LYS A 227 -9.11 0.58 17.28
C LYS A 227 -10.12 1.20 16.30
N TYR A 228 -9.63 1.89 15.27
CA TYR A 228 -10.46 2.60 14.29
C TYR A 228 -10.74 1.76 13.04
N ASP A 229 -11.79 2.11 12.29
CA ASP A 229 -12.25 1.36 11.11
C ASP A 229 -11.38 1.56 9.86
N HIS A 230 -10.42 2.47 9.93
CA HIS A 230 -9.51 2.79 8.83
C HIS A 230 -8.07 2.81 9.32
N CYS A 231 -7.18 2.29 8.48
CA CYS A 231 -5.75 2.23 8.75
C CYS A 231 -4.98 3.13 7.78
N TYR A 232 -3.91 3.73 8.28
CA TYR A 232 -2.83 4.33 7.50
C TYR A 232 -1.57 3.49 7.63
N ILE A 233 -0.97 3.00 6.55
CA ILE A 233 0.21 2.13 6.58
C ILE A 233 1.44 2.88 6.09
N GLN A 234 2.57 2.77 6.79
CA GLN A 234 3.85 3.34 6.39
C GLN A 234 5.04 2.49 6.88
N ASP A 235 6.06 2.37 6.05
CA ASP A 235 7.34 1.71 6.35
C ASP A 235 8.33 2.71 6.98
N ASP A 236 9.41 2.21 7.57
CA ASP A 236 10.40 3.01 8.31
C ASP A 236 11.44 3.73 7.44
N ASP A 237 11.16 3.95 6.16
CA ASP A 237 12.12 4.48 5.19
C ASP A 237 11.67 5.63 4.29
N TRP A 238 10.44 6.08 4.47
CA TRP A 238 9.96 7.30 3.82
C TRP A 238 9.24 8.16 4.83
N ILE A 239 9.29 9.47 4.62
CA ILE A 239 8.35 10.43 5.21
C ILE A 239 7.43 10.92 4.10
N ASN A 240 6.13 10.76 4.32
CA ASN A 240 5.10 11.29 3.46
C ASN A 240 4.75 12.73 3.87
N LEU A 241 5.41 13.71 3.26
CA LEU A 241 5.18 15.13 3.52
C LEU A 241 3.84 15.66 2.99
N SER A 242 3.05 14.81 2.32
CA SER A 242 1.79 15.16 1.67
C SER A 242 0.57 14.52 2.35
N LEU A 243 0.65 14.29 3.66
CA LEU A 243 -0.33 13.50 4.39
C LEU A 243 -1.70 14.20 4.50
N ASP A 244 -1.75 15.54 4.57
CA ASP A 244 -3.01 16.27 4.57
C ASP A 244 -3.73 16.14 3.21
N SER A 245 -2.99 16.27 2.11
CA SER A 245 -3.48 16.08 0.74
C SER A 245 -3.98 14.65 0.54
N MET A 246 -3.21 13.68 1.02
CA MET A 246 -3.57 12.27 0.94
C MET A 246 -4.79 11.94 1.80
N TYR A 247 -4.90 12.52 3.00
CA TYR A 247 -6.05 12.37 3.87
C TYR A 247 -7.31 13.00 3.26
N SER A 248 -7.19 14.16 2.62
CA SER A 248 -8.29 14.79 1.87
C SER A 248 -8.83 13.86 0.77
N LEU A 249 -7.93 13.22 0.03
CA LEU A 249 -8.30 12.22 -0.97
C LEU A 249 -8.99 11.00 -0.38
N PHE A 250 -8.50 10.54 0.77
CA PHE A 250 -9.11 9.45 1.50
C PHE A 250 -10.51 9.80 2.00
N MET A 251 -10.74 11.01 2.51
CA MET A 251 -12.07 11.43 2.95
C MET A 251 -13.10 11.47 1.81
N ASP A 252 -12.66 11.81 0.59
CA ASP A 252 -13.53 11.78 -0.59
C ASP A 252 -13.92 10.34 -0.98
N GLN A 253 -13.07 9.35 -0.68
CA GLN A 253 -13.24 7.95 -1.09
C GLN A 253 -12.78 6.97 0.02
N PRO A 254 -13.43 6.95 1.20
CA PRO A 254 -12.89 6.27 2.38
C PRO A 254 -12.86 4.74 2.24
N ASN A 255 -13.68 4.20 1.33
CA ASN A 255 -13.71 2.76 1.02
C ASN A 255 -12.60 2.31 0.03
N SER A 256 -11.96 3.25 -0.66
CA SER A 256 -10.92 2.97 -1.66
C SER A 256 -9.55 2.71 -1.02
N LEU A 257 -8.62 2.14 -1.79
CA LEU A 257 -7.19 2.13 -1.43
C LEU A 257 -6.59 3.43 -1.95
N VAL A 258 -6.17 4.32 -1.04
CA VAL A 258 -5.43 5.53 -1.41
C VAL A 258 -3.98 5.31 -1.05
N THR A 259 -3.08 5.43 -2.02
CA THR A 259 -1.63 5.18 -1.86
C THR A 259 -0.82 6.39 -2.29
N SER A 260 0.37 6.55 -1.73
CA SER A 260 1.35 7.54 -2.15
C SER A 260 2.53 6.88 -2.85
N THR A 261 3.07 7.51 -3.90
CA THR A 261 4.31 7.06 -4.53
C THR A 261 5.03 8.20 -5.28
N ILE A 262 6.29 7.95 -5.65
CA ILE A 262 7.05 8.86 -6.51
C ILE A 262 6.62 8.77 -7.99
N PRO A 263 6.73 9.84 -8.79
CA PRO A 263 6.22 9.87 -10.18
C PRO A 263 6.73 8.75 -11.08
N ALA A 264 7.99 8.36 -10.97
CA ALA A 264 8.51 7.27 -11.80
C ALA A 264 7.95 5.90 -11.41
N MET A 265 7.64 5.69 -10.13
CA MET A 265 6.97 4.48 -9.67
C MET A 265 5.48 4.51 -10.02
N TYR A 266 4.84 5.69 -9.99
CA TYR A 266 3.49 5.87 -10.51
C TYR A 266 3.40 5.44 -11.97
N ALA A 267 4.32 5.87 -12.84
CA ALA A 267 4.35 5.44 -14.24
C ALA A 267 4.49 3.92 -14.40
N GLN A 268 5.31 3.27 -13.56
CA GLN A 268 5.43 1.81 -13.57
C GLN A 268 4.13 1.13 -13.13
N GLN A 269 3.51 1.58 -12.04
CA GLN A 269 2.22 1.06 -11.55
C GLN A 269 1.09 1.20 -12.58
N ARG A 270 1.10 2.25 -13.41
CA ARG A 270 0.15 2.42 -14.52
C ARG A 270 0.24 1.29 -15.55
N SER A 271 1.42 0.71 -15.77
CA SER A 271 1.58 -0.46 -16.65
C SER A 271 1.10 -1.77 -16.00
N TRP A 272 0.91 -1.77 -14.68
CA TRP A 272 0.39 -2.88 -13.88
C TRP A 272 -1.07 -2.68 -13.46
N MET A 273 -1.85 -2.07 -14.35
CA MET A 273 -3.30 -2.10 -14.28
C MET A 273 -3.82 -3.17 -15.24
N PHE A 274 -4.75 -3.98 -14.76
CA PHE A 274 -5.24 -5.17 -15.44
C PHE A 274 -6.75 -5.09 -15.58
N HIS A 275 -7.23 -5.29 -16.81
CA HIS A 275 -8.64 -5.22 -17.14
C HIS A 275 -9.09 -6.43 -17.96
N ASN A 276 -10.23 -7.01 -17.60
CA ASN A 276 -10.96 -7.97 -18.41
C ASN A 276 -12.44 -7.98 -18.02
N ALA A 277 -13.27 -7.22 -18.76
CA ALA A 277 -14.69 -7.11 -18.52
C ALA A 277 -15.45 -8.46 -18.60
N GLN A 278 -14.97 -9.45 -19.38
CA GLN A 278 -15.68 -10.73 -19.53
C GLN A 278 -15.70 -11.55 -18.23
N ILE A 279 -14.72 -11.35 -17.36
CA ILE A 279 -14.62 -12.03 -16.06
C ILE A 279 -14.80 -11.08 -14.88
N GLY A 280 -15.05 -9.78 -15.13
CA GLY A 280 -15.15 -8.75 -14.09
C GLY A 280 -13.82 -8.49 -13.38
N LEU A 281 -12.71 -8.47 -14.13
CA LEU A 281 -11.38 -8.13 -13.60
C LEU A 281 -11.08 -6.64 -13.86
N HIS A 282 -10.74 -5.91 -12.81
CA HIS A 282 -10.41 -4.48 -12.83
C HIS A 282 -9.53 -4.16 -11.62
N THR A 283 -8.23 -4.40 -11.76
CA THR A 283 -7.31 -4.30 -10.62
C THR A 283 -6.01 -3.61 -11.00
N GLY A 284 -5.26 -3.15 -10.00
CA GLY A 284 -3.95 -2.55 -10.23
C GLY A 284 -3.02 -2.74 -9.05
N PHE A 285 -1.74 -2.86 -9.34
CA PHE A 285 -0.72 -2.95 -8.30
C PHE A 285 -0.39 -1.56 -7.74
N SER A 286 -0.22 -1.48 -6.43
CA SER A 286 0.39 -0.32 -5.76
C SER A 286 1.31 -0.77 -4.62
N TRP A 287 2.34 0.03 -4.36
CA TRP A 287 3.22 -0.09 -3.20
C TRP A 287 2.60 0.65 -2.01
N LEU A 288 2.65 0.06 -0.82
CA LEU A 288 1.97 0.61 0.34
C LEU A 288 2.89 1.36 1.31
N GLY A 289 4.19 1.05 1.29
CA GLY A 289 5.16 1.47 2.30
C GLY A 289 5.39 2.98 2.43
N ALA A 290 5.12 3.75 1.37
CA ALA A 290 5.29 5.22 1.40
C ALA A 290 4.10 5.98 2.01
N GLY A 291 3.06 5.27 2.47
CA GLY A 291 1.82 5.86 2.95
C GLY A 291 0.64 5.30 2.19
N SER A 292 -0.32 4.70 2.92
CA SER A 292 -1.54 4.14 2.34
C SER A 292 -2.72 4.17 3.30
N PHE A 293 -3.83 4.80 2.90
CA PHE A 293 -5.10 4.71 3.61
C PHE A 293 -5.96 3.57 3.05
N MET A 294 -6.60 2.82 3.96
CA MET A 294 -7.53 1.77 3.58
C MET A 294 -8.53 1.44 4.68
N PRO A 295 -9.73 0.92 4.35
CA PRO A 295 -10.64 0.34 5.32
C PRO A 295 -10.06 -0.91 5.96
N LYS A 296 -10.24 -1.03 7.28
CA LYS A 296 -9.96 -2.24 8.04
C LYS A 296 -10.76 -3.44 7.50
N GLN A 297 -11.98 -3.21 7.03
CA GLN A 297 -12.81 -4.25 6.40
C GLN A 297 -12.14 -4.90 5.18
N THR A 298 -11.43 -4.11 4.37
CA THR A 298 -10.69 -4.61 3.21
C THR A 298 -9.51 -5.49 3.64
N VAL A 299 -8.85 -5.14 4.74
CA VAL A 299 -7.81 -5.98 5.34
C VAL A 299 -8.38 -7.31 5.85
N PHE A 300 -9.54 -7.30 6.50
CA PHE A 300 -10.18 -8.56 6.91
C PHE A 300 -10.52 -9.47 5.72
N ARG A 301 -11.08 -8.91 4.64
CA ARG A 301 -11.34 -9.68 3.42
C ARG A 301 -10.05 -10.26 2.85
N PHE A 302 -8.98 -9.46 2.80
CA PHE A 302 -7.69 -9.95 2.32
C PHE A 302 -7.12 -11.08 3.20
N LEU A 303 -7.19 -10.96 4.53
CA LEU A 303 -6.78 -12.03 5.44
C LEU A 303 -7.63 -13.31 5.26
N GLN A 304 -8.92 -13.17 4.95
CA GLN A 304 -9.79 -14.31 4.59
C GLN A 304 -9.37 -14.95 3.26
N GLN A 305 -9.08 -14.14 2.23
CA GLN A 305 -8.57 -14.61 0.94
C GLN A 305 -7.24 -15.36 1.12
N LEU A 306 -6.33 -14.83 1.94
CA LEU A 306 -5.08 -15.50 2.31
C LEU A 306 -5.32 -16.81 3.06
N GLY A 307 -6.21 -16.82 4.06
CA GLY A 307 -6.53 -18.03 4.83
C GLY A 307 -7.22 -19.12 4.01
N GLY A 308 -7.99 -18.74 2.99
CA GLY A 308 -8.55 -19.64 1.99
C GLY A 308 -7.59 -19.98 0.84
N SER A 309 -6.40 -19.37 0.83
CA SER A 309 -5.37 -19.63 -0.16
C SER A 309 -4.42 -20.72 0.29
N ASN A 310 -4.01 -21.59 -0.63
CA ASN A 310 -2.92 -22.54 -0.38
C ASN A 310 -1.54 -21.87 -0.56
N LEU A 311 -1.38 -20.61 -0.17
CA LEU A 311 -0.10 -19.92 -0.23
C LEU A 311 0.84 -20.44 0.85
N TRP A 312 2.10 -20.63 0.48
CA TRP A 312 3.14 -21.06 1.41
C TRP A 312 3.63 -19.86 2.22
N LYS A 313 4.28 -20.14 3.37
CA LYS A 313 4.68 -19.12 4.35
C LYS A 313 5.46 -17.96 3.71
N GLU A 314 6.40 -18.28 2.82
CA GLU A 314 7.26 -17.31 2.16
C GLU A 314 6.47 -16.35 1.26
N ARG A 315 5.39 -16.83 0.63
CA ARG A 315 4.52 -16.01 -0.21
C ARG A 315 3.60 -15.11 0.62
N VAL A 316 3.12 -15.62 1.75
CA VAL A 316 2.34 -14.83 2.71
C VAL A 316 3.18 -13.68 3.28
N GLN A 317 4.48 -13.87 3.47
CA GLN A 317 5.38 -12.79 3.90
C GLN A 317 5.46 -11.62 2.89
N LEU A 318 5.18 -11.86 1.61
CA LEU A 318 5.18 -10.86 0.54
C LEU A 318 3.76 -10.35 0.21
N SER A 319 2.90 -10.22 1.22
CA SER A 319 1.50 -9.84 1.07
C SER A 319 1.24 -8.55 0.29
N ASP A 320 2.17 -7.58 0.30
CA ASP A 320 2.03 -6.34 -0.50
C ASP A 320 1.92 -6.62 -2.00
N LEU A 321 2.51 -7.73 -2.47
CA LEU A 321 2.45 -8.18 -3.87
C LEU A 321 1.10 -8.78 -4.27
N PHE A 322 0.22 -9.02 -3.30
CA PHE A 322 -1.12 -9.59 -3.49
C PHE A 322 -2.24 -8.61 -3.17
N PHE A 323 -2.10 -7.83 -2.09
CA PHE A 323 -3.20 -7.08 -1.50
C PHE A 323 -3.95 -6.17 -2.48
N SER A 324 -3.23 -5.26 -3.14
CA SER A 324 -3.83 -4.30 -4.09
C SER A 324 -4.47 -5.03 -5.28
N LEU A 325 -3.83 -6.09 -5.77
CA LEU A 325 -4.34 -6.91 -6.87
C LEU A 325 -5.62 -7.68 -6.49
N TRP A 326 -5.64 -8.28 -5.30
CA TRP A 326 -6.75 -9.12 -4.81
C TRP A 326 -7.95 -8.35 -4.29
N ARG A 327 -7.84 -7.03 -4.13
CA ARG A 327 -9.02 -6.18 -3.98
C ARG A 327 -9.94 -6.21 -5.20
N ASN A 328 -9.40 -6.54 -6.38
CA ASN A 328 -10.08 -6.36 -7.66
C ASN A 328 -10.62 -4.94 -7.83
N GLN A 329 -9.81 -3.93 -7.50
CA GLN A 329 -10.17 -2.52 -7.64
C GLN A 329 -8.92 -1.73 -8.03
N TYR A 330 -9.08 -0.68 -8.84
CA TYR A 330 -7.94 0.20 -9.13
C TYR A 330 -7.60 1.05 -7.89
N PRO A 331 -6.32 1.11 -7.47
CA PRO A 331 -5.89 2.02 -6.41
C PRO A 331 -6.01 3.48 -6.85
N ILE A 332 -6.30 4.36 -5.91
CA ILE A 332 -6.15 5.81 -6.08
C ILE A 332 -4.71 6.13 -5.67
N VAL A 333 -3.90 6.62 -6.60
CA VAL A 333 -2.48 6.88 -6.36
C VAL A 333 -2.22 8.38 -6.39
N LEU A 334 -1.68 8.91 -5.31
CA LEU A 334 -1.16 10.26 -5.21
C LEU A 334 0.32 10.23 -5.60
N SER A 335 0.66 10.86 -6.73
CA SER A 335 2.03 10.97 -7.21
C SER A 335 2.65 12.27 -6.74
N HIS A 336 3.74 12.22 -5.96
CA HIS A 336 4.45 13.41 -5.49
C HIS A 336 5.89 13.08 -5.06
N ALA A 337 6.67 14.11 -4.74
CA ALA A 337 8.00 13.92 -4.16
C ALA A 337 7.89 13.36 -2.74
N LEU A 338 8.76 12.39 -2.42
CA LEU A 338 8.83 11.76 -1.11
C LEU A 338 10.15 12.07 -0.44
N ALA A 339 10.17 12.08 0.88
CA ALA A 339 11.35 12.35 1.66
C ALA A 339 11.99 11.01 2.09
N PRO A 340 13.12 10.58 1.50
CA PRO A 340 13.73 9.31 1.86
C PRO A 340 14.40 9.41 3.23
N LEU A 341 14.20 8.40 4.07
CA LEU A 341 15.02 8.17 5.26
C LEU A 341 16.17 7.21 4.91
N ASP A 342 16.80 6.64 5.92
CA ASP A 342 17.83 5.63 5.73
C ASP A 342 17.32 4.47 4.84
N GLN A 343 17.92 4.32 3.67
CA GLN A 343 17.64 3.22 2.73
C GLN A 343 18.60 2.04 2.94
N SER A 344 19.52 2.14 3.90
CA SER A 344 20.42 1.05 4.26
C SER A 344 19.62 -0.15 4.73
N SER A 345 20.18 -1.34 4.50
CA SER A 345 19.52 -2.60 4.84
C SER A 345 18.18 -2.83 4.13
N SER A 346 17.83 -2.08 3.08
CA SER A 346 16.66 -2.42 2.28
C SER A 346 16.74 -3.86 1.76
N TRP A 347 15.58 -4.45 1.46
CA TRP A 347 15.49 -5.80 0.91
C TRP A 347 16.27 -5.98 -0.42
N SER A 348 16.80 -4.90 -1.00
CA SER A 348 17.41 -4.83 -2.35
C SER A 348 18.83 -5.33 -2.49
N GLY A 349 19.57 -5.48 -1.38
CA GLY A 349 21.02 -5.66 -1.46
C GLY A 349 21.53 -7.03 -1.93
N ARG A 350 20.69 -8.08 -2.03
CA ARG A 350 21.19 -9.47 -2.24
C ARG A 350 20.40 -10.35 -3.20
N ILE A 351 19.23 -9.92 -3.68
CA ILE A 351 18.32 -10.73 -4.50
C ILE A 351 17.85 -9.88 -5.69
N ASP A 352 17.59 -10.53 -6.82
CA ASP A 352 16.90 -9.89 -7.95
C ASP A 352 15.43 -9.60 -7.59
N GLN A 353 15.22 -8.47 -6.93
CA GLN A 353 13.91 -8.07 -6.41
C GLN A 353 12.84 -8.04 -7.49
N TRP A 354 13.19 -7.53 -8.67
CA TRP A 354 12.23 -7.42 -9.76
C TRP A 354 11.72 -8.79 -10.19
N SER A 355 12.61 -9.78 -10.32
CA SER A 355 12.19 -11.15 -10.61
C SER A 355 11.22 -11.68 -9.56
N VAL A 356 11.45 -11.41 -8.27
CA VAL A 356 10.52 -11.79 -7.20
C VAL A 356 9.18 -11.05 -7.32
N VAL A 357 9.20 -9.74 -7.60
CA VAL A 357 8.00 -8.93 -7.82
C VAL A 357 7.17 -9.48 -8.97
N TYR A 358 7.78 -9.70 -10.14
CA TYR A 358 7.09 -10.25 -11.31
C TYR A 358 6.53 -11.65 -11.04
N GLU A 359 7.27 -12.53 -10.36
CA GLU A 359 6.78 -13.87 -10.01
C GLU A 359 5.52 -13.80 -9.14
N HIS A 360 5.55 -13.01 -8.07
CA HIS A 360 4.45 -12.95 -7.11
C HIS A 360 3.24 -12.20 -7.64
N MET A 361 3.46 -11.11 -8.39
CA MET A 361 2.36 -10.44 -9.09
C MET A 361 1.72 -11.36 -10.14
N THR A 362 2.53 -12.16 -10.85
CA THR A 362 2.01 -13.13 -11.82
C THR A 362 1.18 -14.19 -11.11
N ASP A 363 1.65 -14.72 -9.98
CA ASP A 363 0.88 -15.65 -9.15
C ASP A 363 -0.42 -15.03 -8.64
N ALA A 364 -0.37 -13.80 -8.12
CA ALA A 364 -1.54 -13.05 -7.68
C ALA A 364 -2.58 -12.92 -8.81
N MET A 365 -2.14 -12.51 -10.00
CA MET A 365 -2.98 -12.34 -11.19
C MET A 365 -3.54 -13.66 -11.72
N VAL A 366 -2.73 -14.72 -11.78
CA VAL A 366 -3.19 -16.06 -12.19
C VAL A 366 -4.29 -16.55 -11.26
N ARG A 367 -4.14 -16.36 -9.95
CA ARG A 367 -5.12 -16.80 -8.95
C ARG A 367 -6.43 -16.05 -9.05
N ILE A 368 -6.41 -14.72 -9.00
CA ILE A 368 -7.65 -13.92 -9.11
C ILE A 368 -8.37 -14.17 -10.44
N THR A 369 -7.63 -14.27 -11.55
CA THR A 369 -8.20 -14.58 -12.88
C THR A 369 -8.88 -15.94 -12.87
N THR A 370 -8.28 -16.95 -12.25
CA THR A 370 -8.85 -18.31 -12.16
C THR A 370 -10.16 -18.33 -11.37
N VAL A 371 -10.22 -17.59 -10.26
CA VAL A 371 -11.42 -17.47 -9.42
C VAL A 371 -12.54 -16.76 -10.15
N LEU A 372 -12.24 -15.58 -10.74
CA LEU A 372 -13.21 -14.76 -11.45
C LEU A 372 -13.78 -15.45 -12.70
N SER A 373 -12.95 -16.25 -13.40
CA SER A 373 -13.35 -17.07 -14.56
C SER A 373 -14.25 -18.26 -14.19
N GLY A 374 -14.51 -18.53 -12.90
CA GLY A 374 -15.28 -19.69 -12.45
C GLY A 374 -14.53 -21.03 -12.53
N LEU A 375 -13.27 -21.02 -12.93
CA LEU A 375 -12.40 -22.20 -13.02
C LEU A 375 -11.81 -22.61 -11.65
N GLY A 376 -12.04 -21.80 -10.60
CA GLY A 376 -11.53 -22.01 -9.25
C GLY A 376 -12.23 -23.10 -8.42
N ILE A 377 -13.39 -23.61 -8.86
CA ILE A 377 -14.16 -24.65 -8.15
C ILE A 377 -13.92 -26.04 -8.75
N VAL A 378 -12.66 -26.41 -9.00
CA VAL A 378 -12.31 -27.80 -9.32
C VAL A 378 -11.68 -28.42 -8.08
N GLN A 379 -12.25 -29.52 -7.58
CA GLN A 379 -11.60 -30.36 -6.57
C GLN A 379 -10.21 -30.75 -7.08
N GLY A 380 -9.16 -30.32 -6.36
CA GLY A 380 -7.76 -30.59 -6.74
C GLY A 380 -6.99 -29.43 -7.39
N SER A 381 -7.57 -28.25 -7.61
CA SER A 381 -6.79 -27.10 -8.13
C SER A 381 -5.76 -26.60 -7.09
N PRO A 382 -4.47 -26.49 -7.45
CA PRO A 382 -3.42 -25.97 -6.56
C PRO A 382 -3.56 -24.46 -6.28
N HIS A 383 -4.43 -23.76 -7.02
CA HIS A 383 -4.61 -22.32 -6.98
C HIS A 383 -5.92 -21.87 -6.32
N ARG A 384 -6.43 -22.63 -5.33
CA ARG A 384 -7.58 -22.18 -4.53
C ARG A 384 -7.24 -20.86 -3.86
N VAL A 385 -8.05 -19.83 -4.13
CA VAL A 385 -8.08 -18.55 -3.42
C VAL A 385 -9.54 -18.18 -3.28
N GLY A 386 -10.10 -18.41 -2.09
CA GLY A 386 -11.48 -18.04 -1.80
C GLY A 386 -12.54 -18.59 -2.76
N ALA A 387 -13.77 -18.11 -2.60
CA ALA A 387 -14.85 -18.24 -3.56
C ALA A 387 -14.90 -17.00 -4.47
N LYS A 388 -15.59 -17.09 -5.62
CA LYS A 388 -15.85 -15.90 -6.46
C LYS A 388 -16.51 -14.76 -5.67
N ALA A 389 -17.31 -15.09 -4.66
CA ALA A 389 -17.94 -14.13 -3.76
C ALA A 389 -16.94 -13.31 -2.91
N ASP A 390 -15.70 -13.76 -2.77
CA ASP A 390 -14.65 -13.07 -2.01
C ASP A 390 -14.00 -11.94 -2.82
N PHE A 391 -14.33 -11.82 -4.12
CA PHE A 391 -13.85 -10.78 -5.02
C PHE A 391 -15.02 -9.97 -5.57
N VAL A 392 -14.98 -8.65 -5.37
CA VAL A 392 -16.00 -7.74 -5.88
C VAL A 392 -15.83 -7.63 -7.40
N ALA A 393 -16.83 -8.06 -8.16
CA ALA A 393 -16.79 -8.08 -9.64
C ALA A 393 -17.24 -6.76 -10.29
N GLU A 394 -17.79 -5.84 -9.50
CA GLU A 394 -18.16 -4.50 -9.94
C GLU A 394 -17.09 -3.50 -9.51
N GLU A 395 -16.79 -2.54 -10.40
CA GLU A 395 -15.82 -1.49 -10.12
C GLU A 395 -16.40 -0.46 -9.15
N GLU A 396 -15.60 -0.09 -8.12
CA GLU A 396 -15.92 0.93 -7.15
C GLU A 396 -16.04 2.31 -7.83
N LYS A 397 -17.14 3.01 -7.52
CA LYS A 397 -17.34 4.39 -7.97
C LYS A 397 -16.43 5.35 -7.18
N PRO A 398 -15.93 6.43 -7.81
CA PRO A 398 -16.04 6.74 -9.23
C PRO A 398 -15.25 5.75 -10.08
N LEU A 399 -15.82 5.39 -11.24
CA LEU A 399 -15.15 4.51 -12.19
C LEU A 399 -13.83 5.15 -12.65
N PHE A 400 -12.88 4.35 -13.09
CA PHE A 400 -11.53 4.78 -13.46
C PHE A 400 -11.55 5.93 -14.46
N LYS A 401 -12.40 5.84 -15.48
CA LYS A 401 -12.59 6.87 -16.51
C LYS A 401 -13.08 8.22 -15.96
N ASP A 402 -13.71 8.21 -14.79
CA ASP A 402 -14.26 9.39 -14.12
C ASP A 402 -13.31 9.90 -13.01
N ARG A 403 -12.16 9.24 -12.80
CA ARG A 403 -11.16 9.65 -11.80
C ARG A 403 -10.24 10.72 -12.37
N HIS A 404 -9.81 11.63 -11.49
CA HIS A 404 -8.84 12.66 -11.84
C HIS A 404 -7.42 12.15 -11.54
N SER A 405 -6.47 12.55 -12.39
CA SER A 405 -5.05 12.53 -12.06
C SER A 405 -4.76 13.61 -11.02
N ARG A 406 -3.92 13.31 -10.02
CA ARG A 406 -3.69 14.19 -8.89
C ARG A 406 -2.24 14.22 -8.42
N SER A 407 -1.84 15.36 -7.89
CA SER A 407 -0.57 15.58 -7.17
C SER A 407 -0.83 16.45 -5.95
N SER A 408 -0.07 16.23 -4.88
CA SER A 408 -0.04 17.18 -3.76
C SER A 408 0.74 18.42 -4.16
N CYS A 409 0.32 19.57 -3.66
CA CYS A 409 1.10 20.80 -3.69
C CYS A 409 2.31 20.70 -2.76
N ALA A 410 3.40 21.40 -3.06
CA ALA A 410 4.63 21.35 -2.28
C ALA A 410 4.41 21.60 -0.78
N ASN A 411 3.49 22.49 -0.42
CA ASN A 411 3.17 22.83 0.97
C ASN A 411 2.11 21.94 1.64
N ASP A 412 1.63 20.88 0.97
CA ASP A 412 0.59 19.97 1.46
C ASP A 412 -0.75 20.66 1.81
N LYS A 413 -1.02 21.83 1.22
CA LYS A 413 -2.28 22.59 1.46
C LYS A 413 -3.27 22.52 0.29
N CYS A 414 -2.88 21.90 -0.81
CA CYS A 414 -3.76 21.65 -1.93
C CYS A 414 -3.43 20.37 -2.69
N LEU A 415 -4.41 19.93 -3.47
CA LEU A 415 -4.37 18.87 -4.45
C LEU A 415 -4.51 19.49 -5.83
N PHE A 416 -3.47 19.37 -6.66
CA PHE A 416 -3.63 19.50 -8.09
C PHE A 416 -4.52 18.37 -8.60
N GLN A 417 -5.48 18.70 -9.46
CA GLN A 417 -6.35 17.73 -10.11
C GLN A 417 -6.57 18.04 -11.58
N SER A 418 -6.64 17.00 -12.40
CA SER A 418 -6.95 17.12 -13.83
C SER A 418 -7.60 15.85 -14.38
N ASN A 419 -8.48 15.98 -15.37
CA ASN A 419 -8.96 14.85 -16.17
C ASN A 419 -8.03 14.50 -17.36
N ILE A 420 -6.89 15.18 -17.48
CA ILE A 420 -5.92 14.95 -18.56
C ILE A 420 -4.94 13.87 -18.09
N ASP A 421 -5.26 12.61 -18.41
CA ASP A 421 -4.39 11.48 -18.10
C ASP A 421 -3.34 11.24 -19.21
N MET A 422 -2.05 11.30 -18.84
CA MET A 422 -0.95 11.02 -19.76
C MET A 422 -0.82 9.55 -20.16
N PHE A 423 -1.38 8.62 -19.39
CA PHE A 423 -1.25 7.18 -19.65
C PHE A 423 -2.44 6.61 -20.44
N PRO A 424 -2.27 5.47 -21.14
CA PRO A 424 -3.39 4.68 -21.63
C PRO A 424 -4.36 4.28 -20.53
N SER A 425 -5.63 4.13 -20.89
CA SER A 425 -6.66 3.61 -19.98
C SER A 425 -6.49 2.08 -19.83
N PRO A 426 -6.72 1.50 -18.64
CA PRO A 426 -6.55 0.07 -18.40
C PRO A 426 -7.35 -0.84 -19.34
N ASP A 427 -8.53 -0.40 -19.79
CA ASP A 427 -9.40 -1.14 -20.70
C ASP A 427 -8.84 -1.28 -22.12
N GLN A 428 -7.82 -0.49 -22.49
CA GLN A 428 -7.12 -0.60 -23.77
C GLN A 428 -6.16 -1.80 -23.81
N VAL A 429 -5.77 -2.34 -22.65
CA VAL A 429 -4.88 -3.50 -22.55
C VAL A 429 -5.59 -4.62 -21.81
N LYS A 430 -6.21 -5.51 -22.58
CA LYS A 430 -6.91 -6.66 -22.03
C LYS A 430 -5.95 -7.67 -21.41
N TRP A 431 -6.19 -8.04 -20.16
CA TRP A 431 -5.55 -9.18 -19.51
C TRP A 431 -6.19 -10.49 -19.98
N PRO A 432 -5.41 -11.49 -20.44
CA PRO A 432 -5.97 -12.71 -21.02
C PRO A 432 -6.60 -13.62 -19.96
N ALA A 433 -7.75 -14.22 -20.31
CA ALA A 433 -8.40 -15.21 -19.45
C ALA A 433 -7.74 -16.58 -19.60
N GLU A 434 -7.12 -16.88 -20.74
CA GLU A 434 -6.51 -18.17 -21.04
C GLU A 434 -5.16 -18.33 -20.32
N ALA A 435 -4.99 -19.46 -19.62
CA ALA A 435 -3.83 -19.68 -18.74
C ALA A 435 -2.47 -19.52 -19.44
N HIS A 436 -2.35 -19.94 -20.70
CA HIS A 436 -1.08 -19.91 -21.46
C HIS A 436 -0.62 -18.50 -21.87
N ASN A 437 -1.49 -17.49 -21.76
CA ASN A 437 -1.19 -16.10 -22.14
C ASN A 437 -1.01 -15.17 -20.92
N ARG A 438 -1.16 -15.68 -19.70
CA ARG A 438 -1.07 -14.90 -18.45
C ARG A 438 0.39 -14.64 -18.08
N ASP A 439 0.95 -13.60 -18.69
CA ASP A 439 2.30 -13.12 -18.42
C ASP A 439 2.31 -11.60 -18.27
N ILE A 440 2.89 -11.12 -17.17
CA ILE A 440 2.99 -9.70 -16.87
C ILE A 440 3.93 -9.00 -17.84
N HIS A 441 5.03 -9.64 -18.27
CA HIS A 441 5.93 -9.02 -19.23
C HIS A 441 5.25 -8.82 -20.59
N ALA A 442 4.49 -9.81 -21.06
CA ALA A 442 3.67 -9.67 -22.26
C ALA A 442 2.59 -8.58 -22.10
N HIS A 443 2.00 -8.43 -20.91
CA HIS A 443 1.04 -7.36 -20.62
C HIS A 443 1.66 -5.97 -20.70
N GLU A 444 2.82 -5.78 -20.06
CA GLU A 444 3.57 -4.53 -20.18
C GLU A 444 3.97 -4.23 -21.61
N ALA A 445 4.39 -5.24 -22.38
CA ALA A 445 4.76 -5.05 -23.78
C ALA A 445 3.57 -4.53 -24.60
N ARG A 446 2.36 -5.05 -24.35
CA ARG A 446 1.12 -4.52 -24.97
C ARG A 446 0.82 -3.09 -24.52
N PHE A 447 1.01 -2.77 -23.24
CA PHE A 447 0.84 -1.41 -22.74
C PHE A 447 1.84 -0.43 -23.37
N LYS A 448 3.12 -0.81 -23.44
CA LYS A 448 4.22 -0.02 -24.01
C LYS A 448 4.13 0.13 -25.53
N ALA A 449 3.35 -0.73 -26.21
CA ALA A 449 3.02 -0.58 -27.62
C ALA A 449 1.94 0.49 -27.89
N LEU A 450 1.21 0.93 -26.87
CA LEU A 450 0.28 2.06 -26.97
C LEU A 450 1.04 3.39 -26.87
N GLN A 451 0.33 4.49 -27.12
CA GLN A 451 0.86 5.83 -26.90
C GLN A 451 1.02 6.11 -25.39
N TYR A 452 2.23 5.96 -24.88
CA TYR A 452 2.60 6.20 -23.48
C TYR A 452 3.84 7.13 -23.40
N PRO A 453 3.96 7.96 -22.34
CA PRO A 453 5.05 8.92 -22.20
C PRO A 453 6.40 8.23 -21.97
N SER A 454 7.48 8.76 -22.56
CA SER A 454 8.83 8.25 -22.29
C SER A 454 9.21 8.45 -20.82
N ALA A 455 10.18 7.67 -20.33
CA ALA A 455 10.71 7.84 -18.97
C ALA A 455 11.25 9.27 -18.74
N GLU A 456 11.88 9.86 -19.76
CA GLU A 456 12.35 11.24 -19.75
C GLU A 456 11.20 12.25 -19.63
N PHE A 457 10.10 12.04 -20.37
CA PHE A 457 8.91 12.89 -20.24
C PHE A 457 8.33 12.82 -18.82
N VAL A 458 8.20 11.61 -18.26
CA VAL A 458 7.74 11.41 -16.88
C VAL A 458 8.70 12.07 -15.86
N ALA A 459 9.99 12.14 -16.19
CA ALA A 459 11.01 12.77 -15.37
C ALA A 459 10.97 14.30 -15.35
N MET A 460 10.40 14.94 -16.36
CA MET A 460 10.49 16.39 -16.51
C MET A 460 9.14 17.12 -16.53
N HIS A 461 8.04 16.39 -16.78
CA HIS A 461 6.78 17.02 -17.15
C HIS A 461 5.54 16.42 -16.47
N THR A 462 5.68 15.68 -15.37
CA THR A 462 4.53 15.14 -14.62
C THR A 462 3.77 16.20 -13.83
N TYR A 463 2.57 15.82 -13.37
CA TYR A 463 1.62 16.73 -12.69
C TYR A 463 2.18 17.44 -11.47
N HIS A 464 3.16 16.85 -10.77
CA HIS A 464 3.73 17.45 -9.56
C HIS A 464 4.49 18.75 -9.85
N TYR A 465 5.06 18.90 -11.04
CA TYR A 465 5.70 20.14 -11.51
C TYR A 465 4.70 21.28 -11.78
N ALA A 466 3.39 21.05 -11.68
CA ALA A 466 2.41 22.14 -11.70
C ALA A 466 2.32 22.88 -10.36
N VAL A 467 2.79 22.26 -9.27
CA VAL A 467 2.51 22.68 -7.88
C VAL A 467 3.67 22.44 -6.93
N ASP A 468 4.90 22.35 -7.45
CA ASP A 468 6.13 22.10 -6.69
C ASP A 468 6.81 23.38 -6.15
N GLN A 469 6.29 24.56 -6.51
CA GLN A 469 6.84 25.89 -6.20
C GLN A 469 8.19 26.21 -6.86
N ASP A 470 8.63 25.41 -7.84
CA ASP A 470 9.82 25.71 -8.64
C ASP A 470 9.42 26.40 -9.95
N LEU A 471 9.90 27.62 -10.17
CA LEU A 471 9.60 28.39 -11.38
C LEU A 471 10.35 27.86 -12.62
N LEU A 472 11.32 26.95 -12.44
CA LEU A 472 12.11 26.35 -13.51
C LEU A 472 11.50 25.04 -14.03
N THR A 473 10.49 24.51 -13.35
CA THR A 473 9.79 23.28 -13.75
C THR A 473 8.38 23.63 -14.26
N CYS A 474 7.79 22.74 -15.04
CA CYS A 474 6.39 22.85 -15.43
C CYS A 474 5.78 21.50 -15.78
N TRP A 475 4.47 21.37 -15.54
CA TRP A 475 3.69 20.28 -16.13
C TRP A 475 3.43 20.55 -17.61
N ASN A 476 3.73 19.56 -18.46
CA ASN A 476 3.32 19.56 -19.86
C ASN A 476 2.33 18.42 -20.11
N SER A 477 1.26 18.69 -20.85
CA SER A 477 0.34 17.65 -21.28
C SER A 477 0.99 16.77 -22.34
N PHE A 478 1.06 15.45 -22.09
CA PHE A 478 1.55 14.48 -23.07
C PHE A 478 0.60 14.33 -24.28
N LYS A 479 -0.70 14.51 -24.05
CA LYS A 479 -1.75 14.37 -25.06
C LYS A 479 -2.27 15.74 -25.47
N THR A 480 -2.73 15.85 -26.71
CA THR A 480 -3.44 17.05 -27.18
C THR A 480 -4.70 17.28 -26.35
N LEU A 481 -4.88 18.50 -25.87
CA LEU A 481 -6.04 18.90 -25.08
C LEU A 481 -7.30 18.86 -25.94
N LYS A 482 -8.43 18.46 -25.33
CA LYS A 482 -9.74 18.42 -25.98
C LYS A 482 -10.68 19.40 -25.28
N LYS A 483 -11.73 19.83 -25.98
CA LYS A 483 -12.82 20.59 -25.34
C LYS A 483 -13.36 19.77 -24.15
N GLY A 484 -13.40 20.39 -22.97
CA GLY A 484 -13.80 19.72 -21.71
C GLY A 484 -12.63 19.17 -20.88
N SER A 485 -11.39 19.25 -21.39
CA SER A 485 -10.20 19.08 -20.55
C SER A 485 -10.12 20.18 -19.49
N PHE A 486 -9.74 19.83 -18.26
CA PHE A 486 -9.56 20.79 -17.18
C PHE A 486 -8.38 20.42 -16.29
N PHE A 487 -7.87 21.41 -15.58
CA PHE A 487 -7.03 21.23 -14.40
C PHE A 487 -7.45 22.26 -13.35
N GLY A 488 -7.08 22.04 -12.09
CA GLY A 488 -7.39 22.96 -11.01
C GLY A 488 -6.77 22.54 -9.69
N LEU A 489 -7.05 23.33 -8.65
CA LEU A 489 -6.60 23.08 -7.29
C LEU A 489 -7.82 22.79 -6.40
N GLN A 490 -7.72 21.76 -5.58
CA GLN A 490 -8.62 21.49 -4.46
C GLN A 490 -7.85 21.77 -3.17
N PHE A 491 -8.32 22.70 -2.35
CA PHE A 491 -7.69 22.99 -1.07
C PHE A 491 -8.01 21.88 -0.05
N VAL A 492 -7.02 21.52 0.78
CA VAL A 492 -7.07 20.41 1.75
C VAL A 492 -8.14 20.63 2.83
N LEU A 493 -8.35 21.88 3.23
CA LEU A 493 -9.52 22.26 4.00
C LEU A 493 -10.56 22.83 3.03
N PRO A 494 -11.83 22.44 3.15
CA PRO A 494 -12.87 23.14 2.42
C PRO A 494 -12.83 24.62 2.80
N LEU A 495 -12.99 25.50 1.82
CA LEU A 495 -13.17 26.95 2.05
C LEU A 495 -14.30 27.22 3.06
N LEU A 496 -15.23 26.27 3.23
CA LEU A 496 -16.29 26.29 4.23
C LEU A 496 -15.75 26.38 5.68
N ASP A 497 -14.61 25.75 6.00
CA ASP A 497 -13.98 25.82 7.32
C ASP A 497 -13.04 27.05 7.45
N LEU A 498 -12.65 27.66 6.33
CA LEU A 498 -12.14 29.04 6.30
C LEU A 498 -13.30 30.06 6.51
N GLY A 499 -14.56 29.62 6.47
CA GLY A 499 -15.77 30.41 6.77
C GLY A 499 -16.15 31.44 5.70
N GLU A 500 -17.00 32.39 6.11
CA GLU A 500 -17.37 33.64 5.40
C GLU A 500 -16.15 34.56 5.10
N HIS A 501 -14.93 34.12 5.42
CA HIS A 501 -13.70 34.93 5.32
C HIS A 501 -12.97 34.78 3.99
N ALA A 502 -13.27 33.75 3.18
CA ALA A 502 -12.80 33.69 1.80
C ALA A 502 -13.60 34.67 0.93
N GLN A 503 -13.26 35.95 1.03
CA GLN A 503 -13.98 37.03 0.32
C GLN A 503 -13.54 37.17 -1.15
N LEU A 504 -12.32 36.72 -1.49
CA LEU A 504 -11.72 36.91 -2.80
C LEU A 504 -10.73 35.79 -3.12
N ILE A 505 -10.79 35.27 -4.35
CA ILE A 505 -9.74 34.43 -4.94
C ILE A 505 -9.07 35.26 -6.02
N GLU A 506 -7.82 35.64 -5.80
CA GLU A 506 -7.03 36.37 -6.78
C GLU A 506 -6.10 35.42 -7.52
N ILE A 507 -6.10 35.51 -8.85
CA ILE A 507 -5.19 34.75 -9.70
C ILE A 507 -4.15 35.72 -10.24
N TRP A 508 -2.90 35.52 -9.82
CA TRP A 508 -1.77 36.32 -10.23
C TRP A 508 -0.96 35.58 -11.30
N SER A 509 -0.40 36.31 -12.25
CA SER A 509 0.56 35.77 -13.20
C SER A 509 1.80 36.65 -13.27
N THR A 510 2.96 36.02 -13.47
CA THR A 510 4.24 36.70 -13.68
C THR A 510 4.27 37.48 -14.99
N THR A 511 3.37 37.19 -15.94
CA THR A 511 3.23 37.96 -17.18
C THR A 511 1.78 38.36 -17.43
N ALA A 512 1.54 39.63 -17.78
CA ALA A 512 0.20 40.13 -18.10
C ALA A 512 -0.42 39.41 -19.31
N THR A 513 0.41 38.95 -20.25
CA THR A 513 -0.01 38.18 -21.43
C THR A 513 -0.57 36.80 -21.09
N THR A 514 -0.13 36.18 -20.00
CA THR A 514 -0.62 34.85 -19.59
C THR A 514 -2.10 34.91 -19.22
N LEU A 515 -2.52 35.90 -18.42
CA LEU A 515 -3.92 36.01 -18.00
C LEU A 515 -4.85 36.27 -19.20
N GLN A 516 -4.48 37.16 -20.12
CA GLN A 516 -5.24 37.40 -21.35
C GLN A 516 -5.33 36.13 -22.23
N THR A 517 -4.24 35.35 -22.29
CA THR A 517 -4.24 34.08 -23.03
C THR A 517 -5.13 33.04 -22.35
N LEU A 518 -5.09 32.95 -21.02
CA LEU A 518 -5.96 32.04 -20.26
C LEU A 518 -7.44 32.43 -20.44
N GLU A 519 -7.80 33.70 -20.32
CA GLU A 519 -9.18 34.18 -20.49
C GLU A 519 -9.73 33.93 -21.90
N SER A 520 -8.87 33.98 -22.93
CA SER A 520 -9.28 33.72 -24.32
C SER A 520 -9.44 32.23 -24.64
N HIS A 521 -8.84 31.32 -23.87
CA HIS A 521 -8.82 29.89 -24.17
C HIS A 521 -9.47 29.01 -23.09
N MET A 522 -9.70 29.55 -21.90
CA MET A 522 -10.16 28.80 -20.73
C MET A 522 -11.31 29.53 -20.03
N VAL A 523 -12.19 28.75 -19.40
CA VAL A 523 -13.19 29.26 -18.46
C VAL A 523 -12.66 28.95 -17.07
N ILE A 524 -12.39 30.01 -16.30
CA ILE A 524 -12.04 29.88 -14.88
C ILE A 524 -13.34 29.69 -14.11
N LYS A 525 -13.31 28.81 -13.11
CA LYS A 525 -14.42 28.60 -12.19
C LYS A 525 -13.90 28.32 -10.80
N ALA A 526 -14.66 28.71 -9.79
CA ALA A 526 -14.39 28.42 -8.39
C ALA A 526 -15.63 27.82 -7.72
N SER A 527 -15.39 27.00 -6.70
CA SER A 527 -16.45 26.37 -5.91
C SER A 527 -15.97 26.19 -4.48
N VAL A 528 -16.86 26.47 -3.52
CA VAL A 528 -16.62 26.29 -2.08
C VAL A 528 -17.09 24.92 -1.58
N ASP A 529 -18.10 24.35 -2.24
CA ASP A 529 -18.76 23.09 -1.89
C ASP A 529 -18.41 21.95 -2.85
N GLY A 530 -17.70 22.24 -3.94
CA GLY A 530 -17.39 21.32 -5.04
C GLY A 530 -18.58 21.02 -5.97
N ILE A 531 -19.77 21.55 -5.67
CA ILE A 531 -21.03 21.26 -6.35
C ILE A 531 -21.48 22.47 -7.17
N SER A 532 -21.47 23.64 -6.54
CA SER A 532 -21.90 24.91 -7.10
C SER A 532 -20.67 25.68 -7.59
N TRP A 533 -20.60 25.93 -8.89
CA TRP A 533 -19.44 26.56 -9.52
C TRP A 533 -19.79 27.96 -10.03
N ALA A 534 -19.10 28.97 -9.51
CA ALA A 534 -19.11 30.34 -10.01
C ALA A 534 -18.04 30.52 -11.10
N LYS A 535 -18.26 31.45 -12.03
CA LYS A 535 -17.26 31.86 -13.03
C LYS A 535 -16.43 33.03 -12.49
#